data_AF-A0A3P8P1V6-F1
#
_entry.id   AF-A0A3P8P1V6-F1
#
_cell.length_a   1.000
_cell.length_b   1.000
_cell.length_c   1.000
_cell.angle_alpha   90.00
_cell.angle_beta   90.00
_cell.angle_gamma   90.00
#
_symmetry.space_group_name_H-M   'P 1'
#
loop_
_entity.id
_entity.type
_entity.pdbx_description
1 polymer ?
#
loop_
_entity_poly.entity_id
_entity_poly.type
_entity_poly.pdbx_seq_one_letter_code
_entity_poly.pdbx_strand_id
1 'polypeptide(L)'
;MFEQCLGEADPVIVSAANQKQCAVLSIDKDFYIFDLCKGFLHLDNFEWKSKEDEKIPAKLYTRSKFCEHFKLDPALMPVFASIAGNDYSRLKDNGTFANESSSPGEYSIKRLDGILRFLSKVNLHGLNDSQKRERALSQALNHVGKKENQTFKLAIQKYVQPEKKCLELPTWVSKKVERGEITTFVISVVDQKTMMLPALVEDFSQRSSYTAAYPIRQYFYGLLTGGQMCTEYDRDREEIKDKRVPSIGKQLQLEHLHKAPEGLRRRVFEEALQVQTLDLGNIPDQLKLPVCVTVFWFKRLQHHPKPETVHCLHALLLGFVFDQHGPEDEFERKMKALKDAAIRRKWQPRVAHAFSQWLCCMRQSLHLNQLLCSPLPEPQCARLYCGPLLHRLADEDTIEEVQKTLRGEKKELSRLKHRGDRAFVIAAPKLWNGVPLRIKISPTLNIFKSRLKTRLYSLAFNCFVFVFSVFVLLFYFVQHFGQPVAIKFLQRN
;
A
#
# COMPACT_ATOMS: atom_id res chain seq x y z
N MET A 1 -3.66 1.52 -19.84
CA MET A 1 -3.56 2.82 -19.16
C MET A 1 -4.06 2.61 -17.75
N PHE A 2 -3.25 2.96 -16.75
CA PHE A 2 -3.64 2.98 -15.35
C PHE A 2 -4.10 4.40 -15.02
N GLU A 3 -5.18 4.54 -14.26
CA GLU A 3 -5.73 5.84 -13.84
C GLU A 3 -6.11 5.75 -12.36
N GLN A 4 -5.67 6.73 -11.59
CA GLN A 4 -6.07 6.87 -10.19
C GLN A 4 -7.32 7.74 -10.10
N CYS A 5 -8.42 7.17 -9.60
CA CYS A 5 -9.68 7.91 -9.46
C CYS A 5 -9.65 8.88 -8.27
N LEU A 6 -10.34 10.01 -8.43
CA LEU A 6 -10.54 11.02 -7.38
C LEU A 6 -11.67 10.64 -6.39
N GLY A 7 -12.31 9.49 -6.58
CA GLY A 7 -13.39 8.99 -5.74
C GLY A 7 -13.60 7.51 -6.02
N GLU A 8 -14.85 7.06 -5.99
CA GLU A 8 -15.22 5.72 -6.43
C GLU A 8 -14.75 5.49 -7.89
N ALA A 9 -14.22 4.30 -8.15
CA ALA A 9 -13.71 3.95 -9.47
C ALA A 9 -14.84 3.64 -10.45
N ASP A 10 -15.97 3.13 -9.97
CA ASP A 10 -17.04 2.60 -10.82
C ASP A 10 -17.60 3.64 -11.79
N PRO A 11 -17.92 4.89 -11.38
CA PRO A 11 -18.37 5.91 -12.32
C PRO A 11 -17.38 6.18 -13.45
N VAL A 12 -16.08 6.21 -13.14
CA VAL A 12 -15.02 6.45 -14.11
C VAL A 12 -14.89 5.26 -15.05
N ILE A 13 -14.95 4.04 -14.52
CA ILE A 13 -14.88 2.79 -15.30
C ILE A 13 -16.08 2.68 -16.26
N VAL A 14 -17.31 2.93 -15.78
CA VAL A 14 -18.54 2.90 -16.59
C VAL A 14 -18.44 3.89 -17.74
N SER A 15 -18.06 5.14 -17.45
CA SER A 15 -17.91 6.19 -18.46
C SER A 15 -16.84 5.81 -19.51
N ALA A 16 -15.67 5.37 -19.06
CA ALA A 16 -14.58 4.98 -19.96
C ALA A 16 -14.93 3.76 -20.82
N ALA A 17 -15.59 2.76 -20.25
CA ALA A 17 -16.01 1.55 -20.96
C ALA A 17 -17.03 1.86 -22.06
N ASN A 18 -18.01 2.71 -21.76
CA ASN A 18 -19.01 3.14 -22.73
C ASN A 18 -18.41 4.01 -23.84
N GLN A 19 -17.51 4.95 -23.50
CA GLN A 19 -16.81 5.76 -24.50
C GLN A 19 -15.93 4.91 -25.42
N LYS A 20 -15.21 3.93 -24.86
CA LYS A 20 -14.32 3.04 -25.62
C LYS A 20 -15.01 1.87 -26.27
N GLN A 21 -16.32 1.70 -26.04
CA GLN A 21 -17.10 0.57 -26.54
C GLN A 21 -16.46 -0.78 -26.16
N CYS A 22 -16.10 -0.95 -24.89
CA CYS A 22 -15.52 -2.19 -24.36
C CYS A 22 -16.27 -2.71 -23.12
N ALA A 23 -16.14 -4.02 -22.83
CA ALA A 23 -16.73 -4.62 -21.65
C ALA A 23 -15.91 -4.27 -20.39
N VAL A 24 -16.56 -4.27 -19.23
CA VAL A 24 -15.89 -4.11 -17.93
C VAL A 24 -15.52 -5.47 -17.37
N LEU A 25 -14.27 -5.63 -16.90
CA LEU A 25 -13.81 -6.82 -16.18
C LEU A 25 -13.60 -6.43 -14.71
N SER A 26 -14.37 -7.03 -13.79
CA SER A 26 -14.28 -6.75 -12.35
C SER A 26 -14.78 -7.93 -11.50
N ILE A 27 -14.46 -7.93 -10.21
CA ILE A 27 -15.12 -8.76 -9.19
C ILE A 27 -16.35 -8.07 -8.59
N ASP A 28 -16.48 -6.77 -8.82
CA ASP A 28 -17.56 -5.97 -8.27
C ASP A 28 -18.87 -6.27 -8.99
N LYS A 29 -19.92 -6.54 -8.20
CA LYS A 29 -21.23 -6.94 -8.69
C LYS A 29 -22.10 -5.75 -9.07
N ASP A 30 -21.72 -4.53 -8.70
CA ASP A 30 -22.45 -3.34 -9.10
C ASP A 30 -22.43 -3.12 -10.62
N PHE A 31 -21.44 -3.66 -11.33
CA PHE A 31 -21.37 -3.68 -12.80
C PHE A 31 -22.44 -4.56 -13.47
N TYR A 32 -23.18 -5.41 -12.73
CA TYR A 32 -24.39 -6.04 -13.26
C TYR A 32 -25.55 -5.04 -13.44
N ILE A 33 -25.52 -3.92 -12.70
CA ILE A 33 -26.60 -2.95 -12.62
C ILE A 33 -26.36 -1.76 -13.56
N PHE A 34 -25.10 -1.31 -13.67
CA PHE A 34 -24.72 -0.20 -14.54
C PHE A 34 -25.11 -0.46 -16.00
N ASP A 35 -25.44 0.61 -16.72
CA ASP A 35 -25.72 0.55 -18.16
C ASP A 35 -24.42 0.51 -18.96
N LEU A 36 -23.91 -0.69 -19.21
CA LEU A 36 -22.66 -0.92 -19.94
C LEU A 36 -22.94 -1.36 -21.39
N CYS A 37 -22.50 -0.57 -22.37
CA CYS A 37 -22.78 -0.80 -23.80
C CYS A 37 -22.31 -2.17 -24.30
N LYS A 38 -21.21 -2.70 -23.77
CA LYS A 38 -20.67 -4.03 -24.13
C LYS A 38 -20.78 -5.06 -23.01
N GLY A 39 -21.44 -4.73 -21.91
CA GLY A 39 -21.66 -5.63 -20.78
C GLY A 39 -20.48 -5.77 -19.82
N PHE A 40 -20.61 -6.76 -18.94
CA PHE A 40 -19.77 -7.02 -17.78
C PHE A 40 -19.24 -8.46 -17.80
N LEU A 41 -17.96 -8.60 -17.47
CA LEU A 41 -17.24 -9.86 -17.30
C LEU A 41 -16.85 -9.98 -15.82
N HIS A 42 -17.38 -11.00 -15.13
CA HIS A 42 -16.97 -11.27 -13.76
C HIS A 42 -15.63 -12.01 -13.74
N LEU A 43 -14.69 -11.56 -12.91
CA LEU A 43 -13.31 -12.08 -12.92
C LEU A 43 -13.22 -13.59 -12.62
N ASP A 44 -14.08 -14.12 -11.73
CA ASP A 44 -14.12 -15.56 -11.42
C ASP A 44 -14.50 -16.44 -12.62
N ASN A 45 -15.11 -15.86 -13.65
CA ASN A 45 -15.45 -16.57 -14.88
C ASN A 45 -14.48 -16.25 -16.03
N PHE A 46 -13.42 -15.48 -15.77
CA PHE A 46 -12.45 -15.07 -16.78
C PHE A 46 -11.23 -15.99 -16.73
N GLU A 47 -11.22 -17.02 -17.58
CA GLU A 47 -10.28 -18.15 -17.51
C GLU A 47 -8.95 -17.86 -18.21
N TRP A 48 -8.27 -16.78 -17.81
CA TRP A 48 -7.04 -16.30 -18.47
C TRP A 48 -5.86 -17.28 -18.41
N LYS A 49 -5.91 -18.27 -17.50
CA LYS A 49 -4.91 -19.36 -17.40
C LYS A 49 -5.19 -20.53 -18.35
N SER A 50 -6.45 -20.69 -18.78
CA SER A 50 -6.91 -21.74 -19.70
C SER A 50 -7.02 -21.17 -21.12
N LYS A 51 -6.04 -20.36 -21.53
CA LYS A 51 -6.04 -19.70 -22.83
C LYS A 51 -6.00 -20.75 -23.95
N GLU A 52 -7.04 -20.81 -24.76
CA GLU A 52 -7.18 -21.69 -25.92
C GLU A 52 -7.25 -20.83 -27.19
N ASP A 53 -6.50 -21.18 -28.24
CA ASP A 53 -6.52 -20.51 -29.55
C ASP A 53 -6.46 -18.96 -29.48
N GLU A 54 -5.57 -18.46 -28.62
CA GLU A 54 -5.41 -17.04 -28.33
C GLU A 54 -6.61 -16.32 -27.69
N LYS A 55 -7.68 -17.03 -27.37
CA LYS A 55 -8.89 -16.52 -26.74
C LYS A 55 -8.92 -16.90 -25.26
N ILE A 56 -9.66 -16.10 -24.49
CA ILE A 56 -9.88 -16.34 -23.07
C ILE A 56 -11.36 -16.68 -22.90
N PRO A 57 -11.71 -17.90 -22.45
CA PRO A 57 -13.08 -18.24 -22.10
C PRO A 57 -13.61 -17.30 -21.01
N ALA A 58 -14.80 -16.75 -21.21
CA ALA A 58 -15.44 -15.84 -20.27
C ALA A 58 -16.97 -15.86 -20.34
N LYS A 59 -17.63 -15.47 -19.24
CA LYS A 59 -19.08 -15.23 -19.22
C LYS A 59 -19.38 -13.75 -19.34
N LEU A 60 -20.14 -13.38 -20.37
CA LEU A 60 -20.57 -12.01 -20.63
C LEU A 60 -22.00 -11.78 -20.17
N TYR A 61 -22.17 -10.80 -19.28
CA TYR A 61 -23.45 -10.41 -18.72
C TYR A 61 -23.85 -9.05 -19.27
N THR A 62 -25.10 -8.92 -19.70
CA THR A 62 -25.65 -7.69 -20.26
C THR A 62 -26.98 -7.39 -19.61
N ARG A 63 -27.19 -6.12 -19.23
CA ARG A 63 -28.46 -5.65 -18.67
C ARG A 63 -29.64 -5.93 -19.59
N SER A 64 -29.48 -5.81 -20.90
CA SER A 64 -30.53 -6.12 -21.89
C SER A 64 -31.05 -7.56 -21.77
N LYS A 65 -30.17 -8.56 -21.85
CA LYS A 65 -30.55 -9.98 -21.68
C LYS A 65 -31.18 -10.27 -20.32
N PHE A 66 -30.69 -9.61 -19.26
CA PHE A 66 -31.26 -9.76 -17.92
C PHE A 66 -32.70 -9.21 -17.86
N CYS A 67 -32.89 -7.98 -18.34
CA CYS A 67 -34.20 -7.31 -18.41
C CYS A 67 -35.19 -8.08 -19.28
N GLU A 68 -34.75 -8.61 -20.43
CA GLU A 68 -35.56 -9.45 -21.31
C GLU A 68 -36.02 -10.73 -20.60
N HIS A 69 -35.10 -11.44 -19.96
CA HIS A 69 -35.41 -12.69 -19.24
C HIS A 69 -36.45 -12.50 -18.13
N PHE A 70 -36.28 -11.44 -17.31
CA PHE A 70 -37.17 -11.15 -16.19
C PHE A 70 -38.35 -10.24 -16.54
N LYS A 71 -38.50 -9.88 -17.82
CA LYS A 71 -39.53 -8.92 -18.31
C LYS A 71 -39.54 -7.63 -17.48
N LEU A 72 -38.35 -7.15 -17.13
CA LEU A 72 -38.15 -5.97 -16.29
C LEU A 72 -37.82 -4.77 -17.20
N ASP A 73 -38.54 -3.66 -17.03
CA ASP A 73 -38.18 -2.41 -17.70
C ASP A 73 -36.76 -2.00 -17.26
N PRO A 74 -35.83 -1.75 -18.21
CA PRO A 74 -34.46 -1.40 -17.87
C PRO A 74 -34.36 -0.25 -16.87
N ALA A 75 -35.23 0.75 -16.92
CA ALA A 75 -35.22 1.89 -16.00
C ALA A 75 -35.33 1.49 -14.53
N LEU A 76 -35.85 0.29 -14.24
CA LEU A 76 -36.03 -0.23 -12.88
C LEU A 76 -34.82 -0.98 -12.32
N MET A 77 -33.75 -1.24 -13.11
CA MET A 77 -32.56 -1.92 -12.62
C MET A 77 -31.90 -1.25 -11.39
N PRO A 78 -31.76 0.09 -11.34
CA PRO A 78 -31.31 0.78 -10.13
C PRO A 78 -32.24 0.59 -8.92
N VAL A 79 -33.55 0.52 -9.14
CA VAL A 79 -34.55 0.27 -8.07
C VAL A 79 -34.38 -1.15 -7.54
N PHE A 80 -34.27 -2.13 -8.44
CA PHE A 80 -33.99 -3.51 -8.10
C PHE A 80 -32.73 -3.62 -7.23
N ALA A 81 -31.61 -3.03 -7.65
CA ALA A 81 -30.36 -3.06 -6.88
C ALA A 81 -30.52 -2.46 -5.47
N SER A 82 -31.14 -1.28 -5.37
CA SER A 82 -31.32 -0.57 -4.10
C SER A 82 -32.18 -1.36 -3.09
N ILE A 83 -33.19 -2.09 -3.57
CA ILE A 83 -34.12 -2.88 -2.74
C ILE A 83 -33.53 -4.27 -2.43
N ALA A 84 -32.92 -4.91 -3.43
CA ALA A 84 -32.25 -6.20 -3.30
C ALA A 84 -31.18 -6.16 -2.21
N GLY A 85 -30.41 -5.07 -2.18
CA GLY A 85 -29.30 -4.89 -1.27
C GLY A 85 -28.02 -4.57 -2.04
N ASN A 86 -27.46 -3.40 -1.78
CA ASN A 86 -26.13 -2.99 -2.21
C ASN A 86 -25.40 -2.32 -1.03
N ASP A 87 -24.24 -1.72 -1.28
CA ASP A 87 -23.42 -1.06 -0.26
C ASP A 87 -24.09 0.15 0.40
N TYR A 88 -25.18 0.67 -0.20
CA TYR A 88 -25.87 1.88 0.24
C TYR A 88 -27.22 1.61 0.90
N SER A 89 -27.95 0.59 0.46
CA SER A 89 -29.32 0.33 0.90
C SER A 89 -29.72 -1.13 0.76
N ARG A 90 -30.63 -1.59 1.64
CA ARG A 90 -31.28 -2.89 1.54
C ARG A 90 -32.67 -2.81 2.16
N LEU A 91 -33.71 -3.21 1.41
CA LEU A 91 -35.08 -3.20 1.93
C LEU A 91 -35.33 -4.39 2.85
N LYS A 92 -35.62 -4.12 4.13
CA LYS A 92 -36.10 -5.14 5.06
C LYS A 92 -37.56 -5.47 4.75
N ASP A 93 -37.79 -6.66 4.21
CA ASP A 93 -39.07 -7.15 3.71
C ASP A 93 -39.65 -8.31 4.54
N ASN A 94 -38.93 -8.80 5.56
CA ASN A 94 -39.38 -9.88 6.46
C ASN A 94 -39.94 -11.12 5.73
N GLY A 95 -39.40 -11.45 4.55
CA GLY A 95 -39.81 -12.59 3.74
C GLY A 95 -40.98 -12.33 2.77
N THR A 96 -41.55 -11.12 2.75
CA THR A 96 -42.66 -10.77 1.86
C THR A 96 -42.34 -11.08 0.40
N PHE A 97 -41.19 -10.63 -0.14
CA PHE A 97 -40.84 -10.92 -1.53
C PHE A 97 -40.51 -12.40 -1.75
N ALA A 98 -39.87 -13.07 -0.80
CA ALA A 98 -39.55 -14.49 -0.93
C ALA A 98 -40.81 -15.36 -1.10
N ASN A 99 -41.92 -14.98 -0.49
CA ASN A 99 -43.21 -15.67 -0.62
C ASN A 99 -43.86 -15.50 -2.00
N GLU A 100 -43.47 -14.47 -2.77
CA GLU A 100 -43.97 -14.24 -4.14
C GLU A 100 -43.15 -14.97 -5.22
N SER A 101 -42.06 -15.61 -4.82
CA SER A 101 -41.19 -16.38 -5.71
C SER A 101 -41.85 -17.70 -6.14
N SER A 102 -41.54 -18.14 -7.35
CA SER A 102 -41.77 -19.55 -7.73
C SER A 102 -40.46 -20.31 -7.96
N SER A 103 -39.32 -19.74 -7.54
CA SER A 103 -38.02 -20.39 -7.65
C SER A 103 -37.89 -21.49 -6.60
N PRO A 104 -37.54 -22.73 -6.98
CA PRO A 104 -36.99 -23.69 -6.04
C PRO A 104 -35.58 -23.21 -5.68
N GLY A 105 -35.33 -22.95 -4.40
CA GLY A 105 -34.02 -22.41 -3.99
C GLY A 105 -33.99 -21.87 -2.57
N GLU A 106 -32.80 -21.44 -2.18
CA GLU A 106 -32.55 -20.79 -0.89
C GLU A 106 -33.26 -19.43 -0.79
N TYR A 107 -33.46 -18.98 0.43
CA TYR A 107 -34.20 -17.74 0.73
C TYR A 107 -33.66 -16.52 -0.03
N SER A 108 -32.34 -16.39 -0.17
CA SER A 108 -31.70 -15.28 -0.88
C SER A 108 -32.13 -15.22 -2.36
N ILE A 109 -32.14 -16.35 -3.05
CA ILE A 109 -32.55 -16.47 -4.46
C ILE A 109 -34.05 -16.21 -4.59
N LYS A 110 -34.87 -16.82 -3.72
CA LYS A 110 -36.32 -16.59 -3.69
C LYS A 110 -36.65 -15.12 -3.51
N ARG A 111 -35.98 -14.44 -2.59
CA ARG A 111 -36.20 -13.01 -2.35
C ARG A 111 -35.87 -12.17 -3.59
N LEU A 112 -34.77 -12.44 -4.28
CA LEU A 112 -34.40 -11.72 -5.50
C LEU A 112 -35.39 -11.97 -6.64
N ASP A 113 -35.78 -13.23 -6.88
CA ASP A 113 -36.81 -13.60 -7.87
C ASP A 113 -38.16 -12.93 -7.55
N GLY A 114 -38.55 -12.92 -6.28
CA GLY A 114 -39.75 -12.23 -5.80
C GLY A 114 -39.74 -10.72 -6.09
N ILE A 115 -38.63 -10.03 -5.81
CA ILE A 115 -38.48 -8.60 -6.13
C ILE A 115 -38.60 -8.38 -7.65
N LEU A 116 -37.94 -9.20 -8.47
CA LEU A 116 -37.99 -9.07 -9.94
C LEU A 116 -39.42 -9.27 -10.47
N ARG A 117 -40.12 -10.29 -9.97
CA ARG A 117 -41.51 -10.57 -10.31
C ARG A 117 -42.44 -9.43 -9.89
N PHE A 118 -42.27 -8.90 -8.69
CA PHE A 118 -43.03 -7.75 -8.21
C PHE A 118 -42.83 -6.55 -9.14
N LEU A 119 -41.57 -6.18 -9.41
CA LEU A 119 -41.23 -5.03 -10.25
C LEU A 119 -41.71 -5.18 -11.70
N SER A 120 -41.71 -6.41 -12.24
CA SER A 120 -42.22 -6.69 -13.60
C SER A 120 -43.72 -6.39 -13.78
N LYS A 121 -44.49 -6.34 -12.68
CA LYS A 121 -45.94 -6.11 -12.68
C LYS A 121 -46.32 -4.65 -12.41
N VAL A 122 -45.36 -3.78 -12.09
CA VAL A 122 -45.61 -2.36 -11.84
C VAL A 122 -46.14 -1.72 -13.12
N ASN A 123 -47.26 -0.99 -13.03
CA ASN A 123 -47.79 -0.27 -14.19
C ASN A 123 -46.95 0.99 -14.49
N LEU A 124 -46.21 0.96 -15.58
CA LEU A 124 -45.29 2.03 -16.01
C LEU A 124 -45.80 2.83 -17.21
N HIS A 125 -47.02 2.59 -17.68
CA HIS A 125 -47.54 3.19 -18.90
C HIS A 125 -47.56 4.72 -18.84
N GLY A 126 -47.04 5.38 -19.88
CA GLY A 126 -47.01 6.83 -20.01
C GLY A 126 -46.01 7.57 -19.12
N LEU A 127 -45.14 6.85 -18.40
CA LEU A 127 -44.15 7.44 -17.50
C LEU A 127 -42.76 7.51 -18.16
N ASN A 128 -42.02 8.59 -17.86
CA ASN A 128 -40.59 8.66 -18.18
C ASN A 128 -39.75 7.85 -17.17
N ASP A 129 -38.49 7.59 -17.47
CA ASP A 129 -37.63 6.72 -16.64
C ASP A 129 -37.47 7.18 -15.19
N SER A 130 -37.51 8.49 -14.92
CA SER A 130 -37.47 9.01 -13.55
C SER A 130 -38.76 8.67 -12.80
N GLN A 131 -39.91 8.92 -13.42
CA GLN A 131 -41.23 8.62 -12.88
C GLN A 131 -41.44 7.10 -12.69
N LYS A 132 -40.92 6.28 -13.61
CA LYS A 132 -40.93 4.82 -13.49
C LYS A 132 -40.22 4.36 -12.22
N ARG A 133 -39.00 4.89 -11.98
CA ARG A 133 -38.21 4.55 -10.79
C ARG A 133 -38.89 4.97 -9.49
N GLU A 134 -39.40 6.20 -9.45
CA GLU A 134 -40.11 6.72 -8.28
C GLU A 134 -41.35 5.88 -7.97
N ARG A 135 -42.19 5.61 -8.98
CA ARG A 135 -43.39 4.77 -8.81
C ARG A 135 -43.06 3.37 -8.34
N ALA A 136 -42.07 2.72 -8.95
CA ALA A 136 -41.67 1.36 -8.59
C ALA A 136 -41.12 1.29 -7.15
N LEU A 137 -40.30 2.27 -6.74
CA LEU A 137 -39.78 2.37 -5.37
C LEU A 137 -40.92 2.56 -4.37
N SER A 138 -41.82 3.53 -4.60
CA SER A 138 -42.95 3.79 -3.71
C SER A 138 -43.86 2.56 -3.56
N GLN A 139 -44.16 1.86 -4.66
CA GLN A 139 -44.97 0.65 -4.62
C GLN A 139 -44.30 -0.49 -3.85
N ALA A 140 -43.00 -0.72 -4.07
CA ALA A 140 -42.27 -1.77 -3.36
C ALA A 140 -42.16 -1.51 -1.85
N LEU A 141 -41.97 -0.24 -1.45
CA LEU A 141 -41.95 0.17 -0.05
C LEU A 141 -43.31 -0.02 0.63
N ASN A 142 -44.38 0.43 -0.03
CA ASN A 142 -45.75 0.26 0.46
C ASN A 142 -46.10 -1.23 0.63
N HIS A 143 -45.66 -2.06 -0.32
CA HIS A 143 -45.90 -3.51 -0.29
C HIS A 143 -45.32 -4.20 0.94
N VAL A 144 -44.20 -3.71 1.49
CA VAL A 144 -43.59 -4.23 2.72
C VAL A 144 -43.88 -3.39 3.97
N GLY A 145 -44.80 -2.43 3.87
CA GLY A 145 -45.18 -1.55 4.98
C GLY A 145 -44.06 -0.62 5.44
N LYS A 146 -43.15 -0.22 4.55
CA LYS A 146 -42.06 0.73 4.85
C LYS A 146 -42.36 2.10 4.25
N LYS A 147 -41.92 3.16 4.95
CA LYS A 147 -41.97 4.52 4.43
C LYS A 147 -40.73 4.80 3.58
N GLU A 148 -40.91 5.66 2.59
CA GLU A 148 -39.83 6.15 1.76
C GLU A 148 -38.80 6.93 2.58
N ASN A 149 -37.53 6.68 2.29
CA ASN A 149 -36.39 7.37 2.88
C ASN A 149 -35.44 7.81 1.76
N GLN A 150 -34.81 8.97 1.94
CA GLN A 150 -33.78 9.55 1.06
C GLN A 150 -32.69 8.54 0.68
N THR A 151 -32.37 7.58 1.56
CA THR A 151 -31.36 6.54 1.34
C THR A 151 -31.56 5.78 0.03
N PHE A 152 -32.79 5.34 -0.29
CA PHE A 152 -33.04 4.60 -1.52
C PHE A 152 -32.94 5.51 -2.76
N LYS A 153 -33.39 6.77 -2.66
CA LYS A 153 -33.23 7.76 -3.76
C LYS A 153 -31.76 8.01 -4.08
N LEU A 154 -30.92 8.17 -3.05
CA LEU A 154 -29.47 8.33 -3.20
C LEU A 154 -28.80 7.08 -3.79
N ALA A 155 -29.18 5.88 -3.30
CA ALA A 155 -28.66 4.62 -3.84
C ALA A 155 -29.03 4.40 -5.32
N ILE A 156 -30.24 4.79 -5.72
CA ILE A 156 -30.67 4.75 -7.13
C ILE A 156 -29.86 5.73 -7.98
N GLN A 157 -29.65 6.96 -7.49
CA GLN A 157 -28.92 8.00 -8.23
C GLN A 157 -27.51 7.56 -8.61
N LYS A 158 -26.81 6.79 -7.75
CA LYS A 158 -25.48 6.21 -8.03
C LYS A 158 -25.38 5.46 -9.36
N TYR A 159 -26.43 4.74 -9.75
CA TYR A 159 -26.45 3.98 -11.02
C TYR A 159 -27.02 4.78 -12.19
N VAL A 160 -27.87 5.78 -11.93
CA VAL A 160 -28.53 6.58 -12.99
C VAL A 160 -27.61 7.68 -13.49
N GLN A 161 -26.96 8.38 -12.58
CA GLN A 161 -25.97 9.41 -12.85
C GLN A 161 -24.73 9.05 -12.06
N PRO A 162 -23.87 8.16 -12.59
CA PRO A 162 -22.56 7.91 -12.01
C PRO A 162 -21.73 9.20 -12.14
N GLU A 163 -21.87 10.10 -11.17
CA GLU A 163 -21.18 11.38 -11.15
C GLU A 163 -19.70 11.18 -10.83
N LYS A 164 -18.82 11.79 -11.64
CA LYS A 164 -17.43 12.03 -11.24
C LYS A 164 -17.47 13.15 -10.19
N LYS A 165 -17.36 12.80 -8.91
CA LYS A 165 -17.41 13.77 -7.80
C LYS A 165 -16.46 14.94 -8.09
N CYS A 166 -16.99 16.15 -8.19
CA CYS A 166 -16.20 17.36 -8.36
C CYS A 166 -15.63 17.76 -6.98
N LEU A 167 -14.37 17.41 -6.74
CA LEU A 167 -13.71 17.77 -5.49
C LEU A 167 -13.22 19.22 -5.53
N GLU A 168 -13.26 19.89 -4.39
CA GLU A 168 -12.61 21.20 -4.15
C GLU A 168 -11.07 21.07 -4.07
N LEU A 169 -10.46 20.31 -4.98
CA LEU A 169 -9.01 20.17 -5.06
C LEU A 169 -8.45 21.13 -6.11
N PRO A 170 -7.37 21.87 -5.80
CA PRO A 170 -6.65 22.64 -6.80
C PRO A 170 -6.20 21.75 -7.96
N THR A 171 -6.30 22.24 -9.19
CA THR A 171 -6.05 21.46 -10.42
C THR A 171 -4.68 20.77 -10.43
N TRP A 172 -3.65 21.39 -9.81
CA TRP A 172 -2.32 20.79 -9.72
C TRP A 172 -2.28 19.56 -8.81
N VAL A 173 -3.07 19.54 -7.72
CA VAL A 173 -3.21 18.39 -6.82
C VAL A 173 -3.98 17.28 -7.52
N SER A 174 -5.13 17.61 -8.12
CA SER A 174 -5.97 16.63 -8.82
C SER A 174 -5.18 15.89 -9.91
N LYS A 175 -4.42 16.63 -10.74
CA LYS A 175 -3.57 16.04 -11.78
C LYS A 175 -2.47 15.14 -11.23
N LYS A 176 -1.88 15.51 -10.08
CA LYS A 176 -0.85 14.67 -9.44
C LYS A 176 -1.43 13.41 -8.82
N VAL A 177 -2.62 13.49 -8.21
CA VAL A 177 -3.33 12.31 -7.69
C VAL A 177 -3.69 11.38 -8.84
N GLU A 178 -4.27 11.89 -9.94
CA GLU A 178 -4.64 11.08 -11.12
C GLU A 178 -3.45 10.33 -11.74
N ARG A 179 -2.24 10.88 -11.62
CA ARG A 179 -0.97 10.26 -12.06
C ARG A 179 -0.32 9.33 -11.02
N GLY A 180 -0.88 9.24 -9.81
CA GLY A 180 -0.30 8.48 -8.71
C GLY A 180 0.94 9.12 -8.08
N GLU A 181 1.17 10.41 -8.31
CA GLU A 181 2.32 11.16 -7.74
C GLU A 181 2.03 11.67 -6.32
N ILE A 182 0.76 11.79 -5.93
CA ILE A 182 0.30 12.17 -4.59
C ILE A 182 -0.72 11.14 -4.11
N THR A 183 -0.68 10.82 -2.81
CA THR A 183 -1.63 9.90 -2.17
C THR A 183 -3.08 10.38 -2.27
N THR A 184 -4.01 9.45 -2.45
CA THR A 184 -5.46 9.72 -2.45
C THR A 184 -5.97 10.19 -1.09
N PHE A 185 -5.20 10.05 0.00
CA PHE A 185 -5.56 10.58 1.31
C PHE A 185 -5.77 12.10 1.32
N VAL A 186 -5.15 12.84 0.39
CA VAL A 186 -5.41 14.28 0.25
C VAL A 186 -6.89 14.56 -0.03
N ILE A 187 -7.58 13.68 -0.74
CA ILE A 187 -9.00 13.79 -1.05
C ILE A 187 -9.82 13.72 0.24
N SER A 188 -9.64 12.67 1.04
CA SER A 188 -10.38 12.48 2.30
C SER A 188 -10.13 13.62 3.29
N VAL A 189 -8.89 14.09 3.38
CA VAL A 189 -8.53 15.20 4.29
C VAL A 189 -9.13 16.52 3.81
N VAL A 190 -9.07 16.84 2.52
CA VAL A 190 -9.63 18.11 1.99
C VAL A 190 -11.16 18.09 1.98
N ASP A 191 -11.79 17.00 1.53
CA ASP A 191 -13.24 16.89 1.41
C ASP A 191 -13.90 16.73 2.79
N GLN A 192 -13.50 15.69 3.53
CA GLN A 192 -14.17 15.23 4.74
C GLN A 192 -13.46 15.61 6.04
N LYS A 193 -12.19 16.02 5.96
CA LYS A 193 -11.35 16.33 7.13
C LYS A 193 -11.21 15.08 8.01
N THR A 194 -11.08 13.93 7.35
CA THR A 194 -10.94 12.62 7.97
C THR A 194 -9.71 11.88 7.44
N MET A 195 -9.15 11.00 8.26
CA MET A 195 -8.05 10.11 7.88
C MET A 195 -8.22 8.74 8.54
N MET A 196 -8.28 7.69 7.73
CA MET A 196 -8.23 6.31 8.23
C MET A 196 -6.78 5.85 8.34
N LEU A 197 -6.37 5.41 9.53
CA LEU A 197 -5.03 4.89 9.79
C LEU A 197 -5.07 3.36 9.85
N PRO A 198 -4.73 2.64 8.77
CA PRO A 198 -4.82 1.18 8.74
C PRO A 198 -3.85 0.56 9.75
N ALA A 199 -4.34 -0.39 10.55
CA ALA A 199 -3.51 -1.11 11.50
C ALA A 199 -2.36 -1.86 10.79
N LEU A 200 -1.16 -1.81 11.39
CA LEU A 200 0.02 -2.50 10.88
C LEU A 200 0.26 -3.80 11.65
N VAL A 201 1.21 -4.61 11.19
CA VAL A 201 1.67 -5.79 11.95
C VAL A 201 2.56 -5.32 13.10
N GLU A 202 1.94 -5.04 14.24
CA GLU A 202 2.58 -4.40 15.40
C GLU A 202 2.12 -5.01 16.74
N ASP A 203 2.66 -4.51 17.86
CA ASP A 203 2.24 -4.89 19.20
C ASP A 203 1.02 -4.09 19.68
N PHE A 204 -0.15 -4.73 19.71
CA PHE A 204 -1.41 -4.09 20.08
C PHE A 204 -1.52 -3.78 21.58
N SER A 205 -0.61 -4.32 22.41
CA SER A 205 -0.50 -3.90 23.82
C SER A 205 0.07 -2.49 23.98
N GLN A 206 0.72 -1.97 22.94
CA GLN A 206 1.27 -0.62 22.88
C GLN A 206 0.30 0.32 22.14
N ARG A 207 0.46 1.63 22.36
CA ARG A 207 -0.23 2.67 21.59
C ARG A 207 0.04 2.49 20.10
N SER A 208 -0.88 2.93 19.24
CA SER A 208 -0.72 2.86 17.78
C SER A 208 0.65 3.33 17.30
N SER A 209 1.27 2.59 16.38
CA SER A 209 2.54 2.96 15.73
C SER A 209 2.47 4.32 15.05
N TYR A 210 1.28 4.76 14.63
CA TYR A 210 1.07 6.11 14.09
C TYR A 210 1.35 7.20 15.10
N THR A 211 1.36 6.92 16.41
CA THR A 211 1.77 7.89 17.43
C THR A 211 3.16 8.47 17.14
N ALA A 212 4.09 7.66 16.60
CA ALA A 212 5.44 8.09 16.26
C ALA A 212 5.46 9.16 15.17
N ALA A 213 4.53 9.09 14.21
CA ALA A 213 4.41 10.00 13.07
C ALA A 213 3.40 11.14 13.31
N TYR A 214 2.92 11.33 14.54
CA TYR A 214 1.84 12.27 14.84
C TYR A 214 2.15 13.70 14.36
N PRO A 215 3.33 14.29 14.64
CA PRO A 215 3.59 15.67 14.20
C PRO A 215 3.71 15.85 12.69
N ILE A 216 4.19 14.84 11.95
CA ILE A 216 4.24 14.89 10.49
C ILE A 216 2.81 15.03 9.94
N ARG A 217 1.85 14.30 10.51
CA ARG A 217 0.43 14.40 10.12
C ARG A 217 -0.19 15.74 10.47
N GLN A 218 0.18 16.35 11.60
CA GLN A 218 -0.28 17.70 11.94
C GLN A 218 0.13 18.74 10.89
N TYR A 219 1.36 18.66 10.36
CA TYR A 219 1.81 19.50 9.25
C TYR A 219 1.07 19.16 7.95
N PHE A 220 0.93 17.87 7.63
CA PHE A 220 0.22 17.41 6.45
C PHE A 220 -1.22 17.95 6.41
N TYR A 221 -1.96 17.87 7.52
CA TYR A 221 -3.30 18.43 7.61
C TYR A 221 -3.31 19.95 7.54
N GLY A 222 -2.38 20.65 8.19
CA GLY A 222 -2.34 22.11 8.14
C GLY A 222 -2.11 22.68 6.75
N LEU A 223 -1.30 22.00 5.93
CA LEU A 223 -1.08 22.35 4.53
C LEU A 223 -2.32 22.07 3.65
N LEU A 224 -3.12 21.05 3.98
CA LEU A 224 -4.29 20.65 3.19
C LEU A 224 -5.56 21.41 3.56
N THR A 225 -5.78 21.71 4.85
CA THR A 225 -7.06 22.22 5.36
C THR A 225 -7.00 23.69 5.78
N GLY A 226 -5.87 24.38 5.56
CA GLY A 226 -5.66 25.74 6.04
C GLY A 226 -5.68 25.85 7.58
N GLY A 227 -5.48 24.72 8.27
CA GLY A 227 -5.42 24.67 9.72
C GLY A 227 -6.69 24.24 10.45
N GLN A 228 -7.71 23.74 9.74
CA GLN A 228 -8.82 23.03 10.36
C GLN A 228 -8.36 21.67 10.89
N MET A 229 -8.92 21.22 12.02
CA MET A 229 -8.60 19.91 12.59
C MET A 229 -9.04 18.76 11.70
N CYS A 230 -8.26 17.68 11.69
CA CYS A 230 -8.61 16.43 11.03
C CYS A 230 -9.05 15.39 12.07
N THR A 231 -10.10 14.62 11.76
CA THR A 231 -10.51 13.46 12.56
C THR A 231 -9.76 12.22 12.06
N GLU A 232 -8.92 11.63 12.90
CA GLU A 232 -8.23 10.37 12.62
C GLU A 232 -9.02 9.21 13.19
N TYR A 233 -9.19 8.14 12.42
CA TYR A 233 -9.66 6.86 12.91
C TYR A 233 -8.46 5.92 13.03
N ASP A 234 -8.06 5.63 14.26
CA ASP A 234 -6.88 4.83 14.58
C ASP A 234 -7.28 3.72 15.55
N ARG A 235 -6.43 2.70 15.65
CA ARG A 235 -6.65 1.66 16.66
C ARG A 235 -6.40 2.21 18.07
N ASP A 236 -7.27 1.85 18.99
CA ASP A 236 -7.02 1.83 20.42
C ASP A 236 -7.19 0.39 20.90
N ARG A 237 -6.06 -0.30 21.10
CA ARG A 237 -6.01 -1.75 21.28
C ARG A 237 -6.66 -2.45 20.08
N GLU A 238 -7.76 -3.17 20.30
CA GLU A 238 -8.48 -3.97 19.30
C GLU A 238 -9.67 -3.22 18.69
N GLU A 239 -9.97 -2.02 19.16
CA GLU A 239 -11.07 -1.19 18.65
C GLU A 239 -10.54 -0.06 17.78
N ILE A 240 -11.37 0.43 16.86
CA ILE A 240 -11.10 1.67 16.11
C ILE A 240 -11.79 2.82 16.84
N LYS A 241 -11.04 3.88 17.15
CA LYS A 241 -11.56 5.09 17.77
C LYS A 241 -11.20 6.30 16.95
N ASP A 242 -12.06 7.31 17.00
CA ASP A 242 -11.78 8.60 16.39
C ASP A 242 -11.02 9.52 17.35
N LYS A 243 -10.14 10.35 16.79
CA LYS A 243 -9.38 11.35 17.52
C LYS A 243 -9.22 12.60 16.67
N ARG A 244 -9.48 13.75 17.29
CA ARG A 244 -9.25 15.05 16.66
C ARG A 244 -7.77 15.44 16.74
N VAL A 245 -7.17 15.71 15.59
CA VAL A 245 -5.76 16.11 15.47
C VAL A 245 -5.68 17.58 15.06
N PRO A 246 -5.00 18.44 15.84
CA PRO A 246 -4.80 19.82 15.49
C PRO A 246 -3.77 19.96 14.38
N SER A 247 -4.06 20.89 13.48
CA SER A 247 -3.29 21.15 12.27
C SER A 247 -2.30 22.30 12.49
N ILE A 248 -1.04 22.09 12.11
CA ILE A 248 0.07 23.05 12.26
C ILE A 248 0.75 23.29 10.91
N GLY A 249 1.68 24.25 10.81
CA GLY A 249 2.42 24.48 9.57
C GLY A 249 1.61 25.21 8.48
N LYS A 250 0.85 26.25 8.86
CA LYS A 250 -0.02 27.04 7.98
C LYS A 250 0.74 28.07 7.11
N GLN A 251 2.04 27.86 6.91
CA GLN A 251 2.92 28.81 6.23
C GLN A 251 2.67 28.84 4.71
N LEU A 252 2.12 27.75 4.17
CA LEU A 252 1.80 27.60 2.74
C LEU A 252 0.32 27.25 2.57
N GLN A 253 -0.30 27.86 1.57
CA GLN A 253 -1.67 27.55 1.15
C GLN A 253 -1.66 26.51 0.03
N LEU A 254 -2.57 25.53 0.09
CA LEU A 254 -2.62 24.39 -0.83
C LEU A 254 -2.68 24.84 -2.31
N GLU A 255 -3.41 25.91 -2.59
CA GLU A 255 -3.62 26.47 -3.94
C GLU A 255 -2.29 26.91 -4.58
N HIS A 256 -1.37 27.45 -3.76
CA HIS A 256 -0.13 28.08 -4.20
C HIS A 256 1.13 27.32 -3.78
N LEU A 257 0.98 26.20 -3.08
CA LEU A 257 2.08 25.44 -2.50
C LEU A 257 3.14 25.03 -3.53
N HIS A 258 2.71 24.56 -4.72
CA HIS A 258 3.61 24.20 -5.82
C HIS A 258 4.41 25.39 -6.42
N LYS A 259 3.95 26.63 -6.20
CA LYS A 259 4.63 27.86 -6.65
C LYS A 259 5.63 28.40 -5.62
N ALA A 260 5.59 27.88 -4.40
CA ALA A 260 6.52 28.31 -3.36
C ALA A 260 7.97 27.93 -3.72
N PRO A 261 8.97 28.78 -3.40
CA PRO A 261 10.38 28.46 -3.62
C PRO A 261 10.76 27.12 -2.99
N GLU A 262 11.61 26.34 -3.67
CA GLU A 262 12.04 25.02 -3.18
C GLU A 262 12.65 25.09 -1.77
N GLY A 263 13.47 26.11 -1.50
CA GLY A 263 14.04 26.32 -0.16
C GLY A 263 12.98 26.55 0.93
N LEU A 264 11.86 27.20 0.60
CA LEU A 264 10.75 27.34 1.55
C LEU A 264 10.03 26.00 1.77
N ARG A 265 9.72 25.28 0.69
CA ARG A 265 9.11 23.94 0.75
C ARG A 265 9.97 22.96 1.55
N ARG A 266 11.30 23.03 1.39
CA ARG A 266 12.28 22.26 2.14
C ARG A 266 12.29 22.61 3.62
N ARG A 267 12.25 23.89 3.99
CA ARG A 267 12.16 24.32 5.39
C ARG A 267 10.89 23.80 6.08
N VAL A 268 9.74 23.84 5.40
CA VAL A 268 8.50 23.26 5.96
C VAL A 268 8.65 21.75 6.23
N PHE A 269 9.29 21.04 5.29
CA PHE A 269 9.59 19.61 5.47
C PHE A 269 10.52 19.36 6.67
N GLU A 270 11.60 20.14 6.77
CA GLU A 270 12.58 20.09 7.86
C GLU A 270 11.96 20.39 9.23
N GLU A 271 11.09 21.39 9.32
CA GLU A 271 10.35 21.74 10.53
C GLU A 271 9.41 20.61 10.99
N ALA A 272 8.72 19.95 10.04
CA ALA A 272 7.85 18.82 10.34
C ALA A 272 8.61 17.61 10.90
N LEU A 273 9.81 17.35 10.38
CA LEU A 273 10.67 16.25 10.82
C LEU A 273 11.67 16.66 11.92
N GLN A 274 11.74 17.94 12.31
CA GLN A 274 12.70 18.45 13.31
C GLN A 274 14.16 18.03 12.99
N VAL A 275 14.53 18.15 11.71
CA VAL A 275 15.86 17.82 11.17
C VAL A 275 16.37 18.97 10.30
N GLN A 276 17.69 19.09 10.19
CA GLN A 276 18.33 20.00 9.24
C GLN A 276 18.94 19.16 8.12
N THR A 277 18.69 19.49 6.85
CA THR A 277 19.21 18.71 5.71
C THR A 277 20.55 19.22 5.18
N LEU A 278 21.04 20.36 5.68
CA LEU A 278 22.34 20.94 5.32
C LEU A 278 23.50 19.99 5.63
N ASP A 279 23.39 19.19 6.69
CA ASP A 279 24.43 18.25 7.13
C ASP A 279 24.45 16.93 6.32
N LEU A 280 23.56 16.76 5.34
CA LEU A 280 23.44 15.54 4.54
C LEU A 280 24.37 15.51 3.32
N GLY A 281 25.37 16.37 3.25
CA GLY A 281 26.26 16.50 2.08
C GLY A 281 26.93 15.19 1.65
N ASN A 282 27.29 14.33 2.61
CA ASN A 282 27.94 13.04 2.37
C ASN A 282 26.95 11.87 2.19
N ILE A 283 25.65 12.11 2.36
CA ILE A 283 24.62 11.07 2.25
C ILE A 283 24.12 11.02 0.80
N PRO A 284 24.09 9.83 0.16
CA PRO A 284 23.52 9.68 -1.18
C PRO A 284 22.09 10.23 -1.26
N ASP A 285 21.75 10.86 -2.38
CA ASP A 285 20.46 11.53 -2.58
C ASP A 285 19.24 10.65 -2.24
N GLN A 286 19.28 9.39 -2.68
CA GLN A 286 18.23 8.40 -2.41
C GLN A 286 18.08 8.04 -0.92
N LEU A 287 19.09 8.29 -0.10
CA LEU A 287 19.10 7.99 1.34
C LEU A 287 18.80 9.22 2.21
N LYS A 288 18.82 10.44 1.65
CA LYS A 288 18.58 11.66 2.43
C LYS A 288 17.23 11.63 3.17
N LEU A 289 16.15 11.31 2.46
CA LEU A 289 14.81 11.19 3.05
C LEU A 289 14.75 10.08 4.12
N PRO A 290 15.13 8.82 3.84
CA PRO A 290 15.19 7.76 4.86
C PRO A 290 16.01 8.13 6.10
N VAL A 291 17.16 8.79 5.93
CA VAL A 291 18.02 9.24 7.04
C VAL A 291 17.31 10.28 7.89
N CYS A 292 16.72 11.32 7.28
CA CYS A 292 15.91 12.32 8.00
C CYS A 292 14.79 11.68 8.83
N VAL A 293 14.04 10.75 8.22
CA VAL A 293 12.95 10.03 8.89
C VAL A 293 13.46 9.22 10.07
N THR A 294 14.60 8.56 9.89
CA THR A 294 15.19 7.69 10.91
C THR A 294 15.72 8.51 12.08
N VAL A 295 16.33 9.68 11.83
CA VAL A 295 16.71 10.64 12.87
C VAL A 295 15.48 11.12 13.64
N PHE A 296 14.42 11.54 12.94
CA PHE A 296 13.17 11.99 13.56
C PHE A 296 12.56 10.91 14.46
N TRP A 297 12.43 9.69 13.94
CA TRP A 297 11.90 8.55 14.68
C TRP A 297 12.74 8.23 15.91
N PHE A 298 14.07 8.18 15.77
CA PHE A 298 14.96 7.81 16.85
C PHE A 298 15.05 8.88 17.95
N LYS A 299 15.10 10.19 17.60
CA LYS A 299 15.05 11.32 18.56
C LYS A 299 13.88 11.18 19.54
N ARG A 300 12.70 10.83 19.04
CA ARG A 300 11.48 10.70 19.85
C ARG A 300 11.50 9.52 20.81
N LEU A 301 12.36 8.54 20.58
CA LEU A 301 12.53 7.36 21.43
C LEU A 301 13.62 7.55 22.50
N GLN A 302 14.39 8.65 22.45
CA GLN A 302 15.52 8.90 23.36
C GLN A 302 15.13 9.19 24.80
N HIS A 303 13.88 9.53 25.09
CA HIS A 303 13.47 9.76 26.48
C HIS A 303 13.54 8.47 27.31
N HIS A 304 13.48 7.28 26.69
CA HIS A 304 13.77 5.97 27.30
C HIS A 304 14.21 4.93 26.25
N PRO A 305 15.47 4.95 25.77
CA PRO A 305 15.90 4.08 24.68
C PRO A 305 16.01 2.63 25.17
N LYS A 306 15.08 1.79 24.71
CA LYS A 306 15.12 0.35 24.98
C LYS A 306 16.22 -0.30 24.13
N PRO A 307 16.94 -1.33 24.62
CA PRO A 307 17.97 -2.04 23.85
C PRO A 307 17.50 -2.48 22.46
N GLU A 308 16.26 -2.95 22.36
CA GLU A 308 15.63 -3.42 21.13
C GLU A 308 15.55 -2.30 20.06
N THR A 309 15.32 -1.05 20.47
CA THR A 309 15.23 0.10 19.56
C THR A 309 16.59 0.41 18.90
N VAL A 310 17.69 0.25 19.64
CA VAL A 310 19.04 0.42 19.11
C VAL A 310 19.35 -0.66 18.06
N HIS A 311 18.93 -1.90 18.33
CA HIS A 311 19.06 -3.00 17.36
C HIS A 311 18.22 -2.75 16.10
N CYS A 312 17.01 -2.20 16.25
CA CYS A 312 16.18 -1.80 15.11
C CYS A 312 16.83 -0.68 14.29
N LEU A 313 17.47 0.31 14.94
CA LEU A 313 18.22 1.36 14.25
C LEU A 313 19.36 0.74 13.42
N HIS A 314 20.19 -0.11 14.03
CA HIS A 314 21.28 -0.77 13.31
C HIS A 314 20.77 -1.62 12.14
N ALA A 315 19.69 -2.38 12.36
CA ALA A 315 19.06 -3.16 11.31
C ALA A 315 18.60 -2.27 10.15
N LEU A 316 17.96 -1.13 10.41
CA LEU A 316 17.54 -0.17 9.38
C LEU A 316 18.73 0.37 8.58
N LEU A 317 19.78 0.82 9.25
CA LEU A 317 20.97 1.36 8.57
C LEU A 317 21.64 0.32 7.67
N LEU A 318 21.74 -0.93 8.15
CA LEU A 318 22.24 -2.06 7.35
C LEU A 318 21.28 -2.44 6.22
N GLY A 319 19.97 -2.35 6.44
CA GLY A 319 18.96 -2.60 5.41
C GLY A 319 19.01 -1.56 4.29
N PHE A 320 19.24 -0.28 4.62
CA PHE A 320 19.32 0.78 3.63
C PHE A 320 20.40 0.52 2.59
N VAL A 321 21.57 0.05 3.01
CA VAL A 321 22.71 -0.22 2.12
C VAL A 321 22.67 -1.61 1.49
N PHE A 322 21.74 -2.48 1.91
CA PHE A 322 21.68 -3.86 1.44
C PHE A 322 21.16 -3.93 -0.01
N ASP A 323 22.00 -4.45 -0.91
CA ASP A 323 21.66 -4.79 -2.30
C ASP A 323 21.04 -3.64 -3.12
N GLN A 324 21.39 -2.38 -2.81
CA GLN A 324 20.85 -1.19 -3.47
C GLN A 324 20.97 -1.24 -5.01
N HIS A 325 22.03 -1.83 -5.53
CA HIS A 325 22.35 -1.88 -6.96
C HIS A 325 22.32 -3.30 -7.57
N GLY A 326 21.74 -4.28 -6.86
CA GLY A 326 21.63 -5.64 -7.37
C GLY A 326 20.66 -5.77 -8.56
N PRO A 327 20.84 -6.76 -9.45
CA PRO A 327 19.84 -7.12 -10.46
C PRO A 327 18.49 -7.49 -9.81
N GLU A 328 17.37 -7.12 -10.44
CA GLU A 328 16.03 -7.33 -9.88
C GLU A 328 15.71 -8.80 -9.61
N ASP A 329 15.98 -9.69 -10.58
CA ASP A 329 15.79 -11.14 -10.42
C ASP A 329 16.64 -11.76 -9.30
N GLU A 330 17.79 -11.15 -9.00
CA GLU A 330 18.66 -11.59 -7.90
C GLU A 330 18.09 -11.12 -6.57
N PHE A 331 17.63 -9.88 -6.50
CA PHE A 331 16.96 -9.33 -5.34
C PHE A 331 15.71 -10.16 -4.99
N GLU A 332 14.84 -10.47 -5.95
CA GLU A 332 13.65 -11.28 -5.70
C GLU A 332 13.97 -12.68 -5.14
N ARG A 333 14.99 -13.36 -5.70
CA ARG A 333 15.45 -14.65 -5.19
C ARG A 333 15.98 -14.56 -3.76
N LYS A 334 16.78 -13.54 -3.46
CA LYS A 334 17.26 -13.25 -2.10
C LYS A 334 16.11 -13.00 -1.14
N MET A 335 15.11 -12.22 -1.56
CA MET A 335 13.92 -11.93 -0.76
C MET A 335 13.09 -13.18 -0.46
N LYS A 336 12.93 -14.07 -1.45
CA LYS A 336 12.26 -15.36 -1.26
C LYS A 336 12.99 -16.23 -0.23
N ALA A 337 14.30 -16.37 -0.35
CA ALA A 337 15.11 -17.14 0.61
C ALA A 337 15.00 -16.60 2.04
N LEU A 338 14.97 -15.27 2.22
CA LEU A 338 14.77 -14.66 3.54
C LEU A 338 13.36 -14.93 4.10
N LYS A 339 12.32 -14.84 3.26
CA LYS A 339 10.94 -15.16 3.66
C LYS A 339 10.81 -16.61 4.12
N ASP A 340 11.34 -17.55 3.35
CA ASP A 340 11.28 -18.99 3.67
C ASP A 340 12.00 -19.31 4.99
N ALA A 341 13.11 -18.62 5.26
CA ALA A 341 13.85 -18.75 6.52
C ALA A 341 13.11 -18.08 7.70
N ALA A 342 12.41 -16.97 7.46
CA ALA A 342 11.72 -16.20 8.50
C ALA A 342 10.50 -16.94 9.08
N ILE A 343 9.83 -17.80 8.30
CA ILE A 343 8.68 -18.61 8.76
C ILE A 343 9.02 -19.46 10.00
N ARG A 344 10.30 -19.77 10.23
CA ARG A 344 10.77 -20.63 11.32
C ARG A 344 11.13 -19.86 12.61
N ARG A 345 10.95 -18.54 12.66
CA ARG A 345 11.38 -17.71 13.79
C ARG A 345 10.25 -17.31 14.72
N LYS A 346 10.61 -17.09 15.99
CA LYS A 346 9.70 -16.59 17.02
C LYS A 346 9.40 -15.12 16.78
N TRP A 347 8.11 -14.78 16.72
CA TRP A 347 7.64 -13.40 16.62
C TRP A 347 8.11 -12.56 17.80
N GLN A 348 8.63 -11.36 17.52
CA GLN A 348 9.04 -10.37 18.52
C GLN A 348 8.17 -9.12 18.43
N PRO A 349 7.09 -9.00 19.24
CA PRO A 349 6.14 -7.89 19.15
C PRO A 349 6.80 -6.51 19.24
N ARG A 350 7.79 -6.35 20.14
CA ARG A 350 8.47 -5.06 20.36
C ARG A 350 9.28 -4.60 19.14
N VAL A 351 10.00 -5.52 18.49
CA VAL A 351 10.76 -5.23 17.26
C VAL A 351 9.82 -4.88 16.12
N ALA A 352 8.74 -5.66 15.95
CA ALA A 352 7.71 -5.38 14.95
C ALA A 352 7.04 -4.02 15.16
N HIS A 353 6.76 -3.67 16.42
CA HIS A 353 6.19 -2.37 16.77
C HIS A 353 7.16 -1.23 16.46
N ALA A 354 8.44 -1.39 16.78
CA ALA A 354 9.47 -0.39 16.45
C ALA A 354 9.60 -0.16 14.93
N PHE A 355 9.61 -1.23 14.12
CA PHE A 355 9.61 -1.08 12.67
C PHE A 355 8.30 -0.52 12.11
N SER A 356 7.15 -0.87 12.68
CA SER A 356 5.86 -0.29 12.31
C SER A 356 5.81 1.22 12.62
N GLN A 357 6.38 1.66 13.73
CA GLN A 357 6.55 3.08 14.04
C GLN A 357 7.40 3.78 12.98
N TRP A 358 8.55 3.21 12.62
CA TRP A 358 9.42 3.75 11.58
C TRP A 358 8.70 3.78 10.22
N LEU A 359 7.99 2.72 9.83
CA LEU A 359 7.20 2.65 8.59
C LEU A 359 6.11 3.73 8.55
N CYS A 360 5.42 3.96 9.67
CA CYS A 360 4.48 5.07 9.80
C CYS A 360 5.18 6.42 9.56
N CYS A 361 6.32 6.68 10.21
CA CYS A 361 7.09 7.91 9.99
C CYS A 361 7.52 8.05 8.53
N MET A 362 8.02 6.99 7.92
CA MET A 362 8.49 6.97 6.53
C MET A 362 7.35 7.27 5.56
N ARG A 363 6.21 6.59 5.69
CA ARG A 363 5.06 6.78 4.81
C ARG A 363 4.46 8.18 4.94
N GLN A 364 4.28 8.68 6.16
CA GLN A 364 3.76 10.05 6.35
C GLN A 364 4.74 11.11 5.86
N SER A 365 6.05 10.88 6.02
CA SER A 365 7.07 11.80 5.48
C SER A 365 7.10 11.76 3.95
N LEU A 366 6.90 10.60 3.33
CA LEU A 366 6.80 10.49 1.88
C LEU A 366 5.59 11.26 1.34
N HIS A 367 4.43 11.12 1.97
CA HIS A 367 3.24 11.90 1.60
C HIS A 367 3.45 13.40 1.76
N LEU A 368 4.08 13.83 2.85
CA LEU A 368 4.43 15.24 3.07
C LEU A 368 5.45 15.74 2.03
N ASN A 369 6.47 14.94 1.72
CA ASN A 369 7.47 15.25 0.70
C ASN A 369 6.81 15.44 -0.67
N GLN A 370 5.94 14.51 -1.08
CA GLN A 370 5.17 14.57 -2.34
C GLN A 370 4.27 15.81 -2.40
N LEU A 371 3.54 16.09 -1.31
CA LEU A 371 2.70 17.29 -1.21
C LEU A 371 3.52 18.56 -1.38
N LEU A 372 4.71 18.62 -0.77
CA LEU A 372 5.70 19.70 -0.88
C LEU A 372 6.46 19.71 -2.22
N CYS A 373 5.99 18.97 -3.22
CA CYS A 373 6.62 18.87 -4.54
C CYS A 373 8.07 18.37 -4.45
N SER A 374 8.27 17.34 -3.63
CA SER A 374 9.47 16.51 -3.45
C SER A 374 10.77 17.29 -3.22
N PRO A 375 10.88 18.09 -2.13
CA PRO A 375 12.10 18.81 -1.79
C PRO A 375 13.29 17.88 -1.46
N LEU A 376 13.02 16.61 -1.13
CA LEU A 376 14.03 15.56 -1.09
C LEU A 376 13.72 14.46 -2.13
N PRO A 377 14.74 13.84 -2.74
CA PRO A 377 14.56 12.71 -3.64
C PRO A 377 13.85 11.53 -2.97
N GLU A 378 12.92 10.91 -3.70
CA GLU A 378 12.22 9.72 -3.21
C GLU A 378 13.12 8.48 -3.30
N PRO A 379 13.19 7.65 -2.25
CA PRO A 379 13.93 6.40 -2.28
C PRO A 379 13.19 5.35 -3.11
N GLN A 380 13.92 4.33 -3.57
CA GLN A 380 13.30 3.12 -4.10
C GLN A 380 12.70 2.29 -2.95
N CYS A 381 11.44 2.58 -2.58
CA CYS A 381 10.77 1.97 -1.42
C CYS A 381 10.81 0.44 -1.41
N ALA A 382 10.72 -0.21 -2.58
CA ALA A 382 10.79 -1.67 -2.72
C ALA A 382 12.13 -2.28 -2.24
N ARG A 383 13.22 -1.50 -2.30
CA ARG A 383 14.55 -1.91 -1.83
C ARG A 383 14.88 -1.38 -0.44
N LEU A 384 14.23 -0.30 -0.02
CA LEU A 384 14.52 0.38 1.25
C LEU A 384 14.16 -0.46 2.48
N TYR A 385 13.04 -1.17 2.44
CA TYR A 385 12.54 -1.93 3.59
C TYR A 385 12.24 -3.38 3.22
N CYS A 386 12.92 -4.31 3.88
CA CYS A 386 12.62 -5.74 3.83
C CYS A 386 12.39 -6.26 5.24
N GLY A 387 11.12 -6.50 5.61
CA GLY A 387 10.76 -7.02 6.93
C GLY A 387 11.54 -8.28 7.33
N PRO A 388 11.57 -9.35 6.51
CA PRO A 388 12.36 -10.55 6.79
C PRO A 388 13.85 -10.28 7.03
N LEU A 389 14.47 -9.36 6.30
CA LEU A 389 15.87 -8.98 6.50
C LEU A 389 16.06 -8.24 7.84
N LEU A 390 15.26 -7.20 8.05
CA LEU A 390 15.40 -6.28 9.18
C LEU A 390 15.13 -6.97 10.52
N HIS A 391 14.12 -7.84 10.59
CA HIS A 391 13.84 -8.64 11.78
C HIS A 391 15.01 -9.55 12.13
N ARG A 392 15.71 -10.12 11.14
CA ARG A 392 16.89 -10.94 11.40
C ARG A 392 18.07 -10.15 11.94
N LEU A 393 18.34 -8.99 11.37
CA LEU A 393 19.41 -8.10 11.83
C LEU A 393 19.10 -7.53 13.22
N ALA A 394 17.82 -7.32 13.56
CA ALA A 394 17.39 -6.92 14.89
C ALA A 394 17.54 -8.05 15.92
N ASP A 395 17.31 -9.30 15.51
CA ASP A 395 17.52 -10.55 16.29
C ASP A 395 19.01 -10.92 16.47
N GLU A 396 19.93 -10.00 16.19
CA GLU A 396 21.38 -10.16 16.34
C GLU A 396 22.06 -11.09 15.32
N ASP A 397 21.40 -11.51 14.23
CA ASP A 397 22.11 -12.17 13.14
C ASP A 397 23.19 -11.23 12.58
N THR A 398 24.42 -11.70 12.47
CA THR A 398 25.47 -10.93 11.78
C THR A 398 25.17 -10.86 10.29
N ILE A 399 25.74 -9.86 9.61
CA ILE A 399 25.67 -9.75 8.15
C ILE A 399 26.18 -11.04 7.50
N GLU A 400 27.18 -11.70 8.08
CA GLU A 400 27.72 -12.97 7.60
C GLU A 400 26.67 -14.10 7.66
N GLU A 401 25.89 -14.20 8.73
CA GLU A 401 24.83 -15.21 8.87
C GLU A 401 23.67 -14.99 7.89
N VAL A 402 23.30 -13.72 7.68
CA VAL A 402 22.33 -13.34 6.66
C VAL A 402 22.85 -13.71 5.28
N GLN A 403 24.11 -13.39 4.97
CA GLN A 403 24.75 -13.74 3.70
C GLN A 403 24.84 -15.25 3.48
N LYS A 404 25.13 -16.07 4.51
CA LYS A 404 25.08 -17.54 4.43
C LYS A 404 23.70 -18.02 3.99
N THR A 405 22.65 -17.47 4.59
CA THR A 405 21.27 -17.84 4.23
C THR A 405 20.94 -17.47 2.78
N LEU A 406 21.38 -16.29 2.34
CA LEU A 406 21.18 -15.81 0.98
C LEU A 406 21.91 -16.66 -0.07
N ARG A 407 23.03 -17.29 0.31
CA ARG A 407 23.75 -18.26 -0.52
C ARG A 407 23.13 -19.67 -0.48
N GLY A 408 22.07 -19.89 0.31
CA GLY A 408 21.48 -21.21 0.52
C GLY A 408 22.33 -22.13 1.40
N GLU A 409 23.34 -21.59 2.09
CA GLU A 409 24.17 -22.33 3.03
C GLU A 409 23.35 -22.55 4.31
N LYS A 410 23.08 -23.81 4.68
CA LYS A 410 22.41 -24.13 5.96
C LYS A 410 23.25 -23.57 7.10
N LYS A 411 22.59 -23.08 8.16
CA LYS A 411 23.22 -22.68 9.43
C LYS A 411 24.04 -23.86 9.93
N GLU A 412 25.37 -23.84 9.76
CA GLU A 412 26.26 -24.72 10.51
C GLU A 412 26.08 -24.30 11.97
N LEU A 413 25.33 -25.10 12.74
CA LEU A 413 25.40 -25.08 14.19
C LEU A 413 26.87 -25.39 14.53
N SER A 414 27.67 -24.35 14.74
CA SER A 414 29.10 -24.49 14.94
C SER A 414 29.35 -25.34 16.17
N ARG A 415 29.77 -26.59 15.96
CA ARG A 415 30.74 -27.21 16.85
C ARG A 415 32.09 -26.98 16.19
N LEU A 416 32.95 -26.23 16.91
CA LEU A 416 34.41 -26.14 16.77
C LEU A 416 34.94 -24.86 16.11
N LYS A 417 35.40 -23.93 16.96
CA LYS A 417 36.43 -22.93 16.65
C LYS A 417 37.80 -23.62 16.80
N HIS A 418 38.39 -24.19 15.75
CA HIS A 418 39.81 -24.57 15.79
C HIS A 418 40.54 -24.18 14.50
N ARG A 419 41.86 -23.92 14.63
CA ARG A 419 42.78 -23.43 13.59
C ARG A 419 42.81 -24.25 12.28
N GLY A 420 42.24 -25.46 12.27
CA GLY A 420 42.22 -26.39 11.13
C GLY A 420 41.36 -25.94 9.94
N ASP A 421 40.31 -25.14 10.15
CA ASP A 421 39.44 -24.68 9.04
C ASP A 421 40.12 -23.72 8.07
N ARG A 422 41.24 -23.11 8.48
CA ARG A 422 42.09 -22.27 7.64
C ARG A 422 43.18 -23.06 6.92
N ALA A 423 43.29 -24.37 7.16
CA ALA A 423 44.26 -25.21 6.46
C ALA A 423 43.92 -25.25 4.96
N PHE A 424 44.94 -25.11 4.11
CA PHE A 424 44.77 -25.09 2.65
C PHE A 424 43.98 -26.29 2.14
N VAL A 425 44.19 -27.47 2.73
CA VAL A 425 43.50 -28.72 2.36
C VAL A 425 41.98 -28.68 2.57
N ILE A 426 41.48 -27.84 3.48
CA ILE A 426 40.03 -27.66 3.73
C ILE A 426 39.51 -26.42 3.00
N ALA A 427 40.26 -25.32 3.01
CA ALA A 427 39.84 -24.05 2.43
C ALA A 427 39.89 -24.05 0.88
N ALA A 428 40.91 -24.67 0.27
CA ALA A 428 41.10 -24.63 -1.18
C ALA A 428 39.96 -25.33 -1.95
N PRO A 429 39.47 -26.52 -1.57
CA PRO A 429 38.33 -27.14 -2.25
C PRO A 429 37.04 -26.32 -2.13
N LYS A 430 36.76 -25.75 -0.94
CA LYS A 430 35.60 -24.89 -0.71
C LYS A 430 35.66 -23.62 -1.59
N LEU A 431 36.80 -22.92 -1.60
CA LEU A 431 36.99 -21.72 -2.40
C LEU A 431 36.95 -22.02 -3.91
N TRP A 432 37.58 -23.11 -4.35
CA TRP A 432 37.55 -23.55 -5.75
C TRP A 432 36.13 -23.87 -6.21
N ASN A 433 35.34 -24.53 -5.35
CA ASN A 433 33.95 -24.87 -5.65
C ASN A 433 33.06 -23.62 -5.79
N GLY A 434 33.31 -22.57 -5.01
CA GLY A 434 32.57 -21.29 -5.08
C GLY A 434 32.88 -20.41 -6.30
N VAL A 435 33.91 -20.72 -7.10
CA VAL A 435 34.21 -19.98 -8.34
C VAL A 435 33.17 -20.33 -9.43
N PRO A 436 32.58 -19.37 -10.16
CA PRO A 436 31.66 -19.67 -11.27
C PRO A 436 32.31 -20.53 -12.36
N LEU A 437 31.57 -21.47 -12.94
CA LEU A 437 32.07 -22.42 -13.96
C LEU A 437 32.79 -21.70 -15.12
N ARG A 438 32.22 -20.58 -15.60
CA ARG A 438 32.81 -19.72 -16.65
C ARG A 438 34.22 -19.20 -16.37
N ILE A 439 34.60 -19.10 -15.09
CA ILE A 439 35.95 -18.70 -14.66
C ILE A 439 36.82 -19.96 -14.58
N LYS A 440 36.32 -21.08 -14.04
CA LYS A 440 37.05 -22.35 -13.95
C LYS A 440 37.46 -22.90 -15.32
N ILE A 441 36.60 -22.75 -16.34
CA ILE A 441 36.85 -23.21 -17.72
C ILE A 441 37.65 -22.22 -18.57
N SER A 442 38.35 -21.27 -17.95
CA SER A 442 39.12 -20.26 -18.71
C SER A 442 40.21 -20.95 -19.56
N PRO A 443 40.38 -20.56 -20.84
CA PRO A 443 41.22 -21.30 -21.79
C PRO A 443 42.72 -21.17 -21.52
N THR A 444 43.14 -20.17 -20.74
CA THR A 444 44.53 -20.00 -20.31
C THR A 444 44.60 -19.52 -18.86
N LEU A 445 45.75 -19.77 -18.21
CA LEU A 445 46.00 -19.33 -16.84
C LEU A 445 45.94 -17.79 -16.69
N ASN A 446 46.36 -17.04 -17.69
CA ASN A 446 46.30 -15.58 -17.67
C ASN A 446 44.86 -15.07 -17.72
N ILE A 447 44.00 -15.68 -18.55
CA ILE A 447 42.58 -15.36 -18.62
C ILE A 447 41.87 -15.77 -17.33
N PHE A 448 42.21 -16.94 -16.76
CA PHE A 448 41.73 -17.38 -15.45
C PHE A 448 42.04 -16.36 -14.37
N LYS A 449 43.31 -15.95 -14.22
CA LYS A 449 43.76 -14.96 -13.23
C LYS A 449 43.05 -13.63 -13.40
N SER A 450 42.91 -13.14 -14.64
CA SER A 450 42.22 -11.88 -14.93
C SER A 450 40.74 -11.93 -14.54
N ARG A 451 40.00 -12.98 -14.96
CA ARG A 451 38.58 -13.16 -14.63
C ARG A 451 38.35 -13.37 -13.14
N LEU A 452 39.21 -14.15 -12.48
CA LEU A 452 39.17 -14.36 -11.03
C LEU A 452 39.43 -13.05 -10.29
N LYS A 453 40.46 -12.29 -10.71
CA LYS A 453 40.77 -10.96 -10.19
C LYS A 453 39.56 -10.04 -10.32
N THR A 454 38.97 -9.87 -11.49
CA THR A 454 37.76 -9.05 -11.69
C THR A 454 36.60 -9.48 -10.80
N ARG A 455 36.37 -10.80 -10.64
CA ARG A 455 35.34 -11.31 -9.74
C ARG A 455 35.63 -10.98 -8.27
N LEU A 456 36.85 -11.21 -7.81
CA LEU A 456 37.28 -10.88 -6.45
C LEU A 456 37.19 -9.37 -6.20
N TYR A 457 37.56 -8.54 -7.16
CA TYR A 457 37.38 -7.08 -7.09
C TYR A 457 35.90 -6.69 -7.07
N SER A 458 35.03 -7.31 -7.87
CA SER A 458 33.58 -7.04 -7.82
C SER A 458 32.97 -7.39 -6.46
N LEU A 459 33.44 -8.48 -5.84
CA LEU A 459 33.02 -8.89 -4.50
C LEU A 459 33.56 -7.92 -3.43
N ALA A 460 34.82 -7.48 -3.57
CA ALA A 460 35.47 -6.58 -2.63
C ALA A 460 35.01 -5.12 -2.74
N PHE A 461 34.79 -4.59 -3.95
CA PHE A 461 34.34 -3.20 -4.16
C PHE A 461 32.87 -2.99 -3.79
N ASN A 462 31.99 -3.96 -4.06
CA ASN A 462 30.64 -3.92 -3.50
C ASN A 462 30.68 -3.93 -1.96
N CYS A 463 31.64 -4.64 -1.36
CA CYS A 463 31.85 -4.64 0.08
C CYS A 463 32.42 -3.29 0.58
N PHE A 464 33.34 -2.66 -0.16
CA PHE A 464 33.93 -1.37 0.23
C PHE A 464 32.91 -0.22 0.18
N VAL A 465 32.09 -0.13 -0.88
CA VAL A 465 31.02 0.87 -0.98
C VAL A 465 29.96 0.64 0.09
N PHE A 466 29.61 -0.61 0.37
CA PHE A 466 28.71 -0.99 1.45
C PHE A 466 29.26 -0.57 2.82
N VAL A 467 30.51 -0.96 3.14
CA VAL A 467 31.17 -0.65 4.41
C VAL A 467 31.33 0.86 4.57
N PHE A 468 31.77 1.58 3.53
CA PHE A 468 31.89 3.03 3.55
C PHE A 468 30.54 3.71 3.77
N SER A 469 29.49 3.30 3.06
CA SER A 469 28.13 3.85 3.24
C SER A 469 27.60 3.62 4.65
N VAL A 470 27.86 2.43 5.22
CA VAL A 470 27.52 2.10 6.60
C VAL A 470 28.29 3.00 7.57
N PHE A 471 29.60 3.19 7.37
CA PHE A 471 30.42 4.08 8.20
C PHE A 471 29.94 5.54 8.14
N VAL A 472 29.62 6.06 6.95
CA VAL A 472 29.10 7.43 6.79
C VAL A 472 27.78 7.59 7.54
N LEU A 473 26.85 6.63 7.38
CA LEU A 473 25.58 6.64 8.09
C LEU A 473 25.81 6.58 9.61
N LEU A 474 26.62 5.66 10.10
CA LEU A 474 26.85 5.53 11.53
C LEU A 474 27.53 6.75 12.11
N PHE A 475 28.53 7.28 11.43
CA PHE A 475 29.23 8.48 11.87
C PHE A 475 28.24 9.64 12.03
N TYR A 476 27.36 9.84 11.04
CA TYR A 476 26.28 10.83 11.12
C TYR A 476 25.35 10.59 12.32
N PHE A 477 24.91 9.35 12.57
CA PHE A 477 24.07 9.03 13.73
C PHE A 477 24.80 9.18 15.07
N VAL A 478 26.11 8.90 15.13
CA VAL A 478 26.93 9.09 16.33
C VAL A 478 27.12 10.57 16.62
N GLN A 479 27.32 11.41 15.60
CA GLN A 479 27.35 12.87 15.77
C GLN A 479 26.02 13.42 16.30
N HIS A 480 24.89 12.89 15.82
CA HIS A 480 23.56 13.35 16.25
C HIS A 480 23.08 12.78 17.60
N PHE A 481 23.57 11.61 18.03
CA PHE A 481 23.02 10.88 19.18
C PHE A 481 24.04 10.41 20.24
N GLY A 482 25.34 10.60 20.02
CA GLY A 482 26.41 10.29 20.97
C GLY A 482 26.93 8.84 20.95
N GLN A 483 27.92 8.57 21.83
CA GLN A 483 28.68 7.31 21.89
C GLN A 483 27.89 6.00 22.15
N PRO A 484 26.75 5.96 22.88
CA PRO A 484 26.04 4.70 23.14
C PRO A 484 25.58 3.97 21.87
N VAL A 485 25.35 4.71 20.78
CA VAL A 485 24.98 4.18 19.46
C VAL A 485 26.19 3.54 18.75
N ALA A 486 27.39 4.09 18.97
CA ALA A 486 28.65 3.64 18.37
C ALA A 486 29.18 2.36 19.01
N ILE A 487 29.19 2.29 20.35
CA ILE A 487 29.83 1.19 21.10
C ILE A 487 29.14 -0.14 20.79
N LYS A 488 27.80 -0.18 20.73
CA LYS A 488 27.08 -1.40 20.37
C LYS A 488 27.23 -1.79 18.90
N PHE A 489 27.46 -0.83 17.99
CA PHE A 489 27.69 -1.13 16.58
C PHE A 489 29.06 -1.79 16.35
N LEU A 490 30.11 -1.23 16.97
CA LEU A 490 31.49 -1.72 16.89
C LEU A 490 31.71 -3.06 17.61
N GLN A 491 30.85 -3.43 18.55
CA GLN A 491 30.89 -4.75 19.21
C GLN A 491 30.28 -5.88 18.37
N ARG A 492 29.53 -5.56 17.29
CA ARG A 492 28.73 -6.52 16.51
C ARG A 492 29.24 -6.80 15.10
N ASN A 493 30.08 -5.92 14.54
CA ASN A 493 30.66 -6.02 13.20
C ASN A 493 32.18 -5.94 13.32
#